data_AF-A0A0S8JV47-F1
#
_entry.id   AF-A0A0S8JV47-F1
#
_cell.length_a   1.000
_cell.length_b   1.000
_cell.length_c   1.000
_cell.angle_alpha   90.00
_cell.angle_beta   90.00
_cell.angle_gamma   90.00
#
_symmetry.space_group_name_H-M   'P 1'
#
loop_
_entity.id
_entity.type
_entity.pdbx_description
1 polymer ?
#
loop_
_entity_poly.entity_id
_entity_poly.type
_entity_poly.pdbx_seq_one_letter_code
_entity_poly.pdbx_strand_id
1 'polypeptide(L)'
;MEIKLVKNGIFPVTRTGEGRLLERIPDTGYAIPGTLQGEGKLVGIPVLFIRTSGCNLRCTWTTSTGKVSICDTPYASHHPVETDIMDTAEVVAVVRANLGQIRHVIISGGEPTIQPQPLVELAGHLKKELNVHITLETNGVLFIPELTTYIDLFSLSPKLKSSDPDAKKNRLLDHPVEQNYIRDHPKFRRNPDTLQKYINACIHTGSYYGDKPGSASRRKTNKDFQLKFVIARESDIDEIRQDFLDHLSFVEPEDVVLMPVGGTPELLRESMGMTARLAIQHGFRYTPRLQIDLFGDTAGT
;
A
#
# COMPACT_ATOMS: atom_id res chain seq x y z
N MET A 1 -14.09 -1.67 18.14
CA MET A 1 -15.01 -1.42 16.98
C MET A 1 -14.74 -2.49 15.93
N GLU A 2 -15.67 -2.73 15.01
CA GLU A 2 -15.48 -3.74 13.97
C GLU A 2 -14.75 -3.19 12.74
N ILE A 3 -13.77 -3.93 12.22
CA ILE A 3 -13.06 -3.66 10.97
C ILE A 3 -13.28 -4.81 9.98
N LYS A 4 -13.46 -4.47 8.70
CA LYS A 4 -13.68 -5.42 7.62
C LYS A 4 -12.36 -5.78 6.94
N LEU A 5 -11.94 -7.03 7.10
CA LEU A 5 -10.75 -7.60 6.48
C LEU A 5 -11.13 -8.50 5.31
N VAL A 6 -10.18 -8.75 4.41
CA VAL A 6 -10.32 -9.91 3.50
C VAL A 6 -10.36 -11.18 4.35
N LYS A 7 -10.92 -12.28 3.82
CA LYS A 7 -10.86 -13.57 4.52
C LYS A 7 -9.41 -13.95 4.84
N ASN A 8 -9.13 -14.31 6.10
CA ASN A 8 -7.76 -14.51 6.61
C ASN A 8 -6.86 -13.28 6.42
N GLY A 9 -7.41 -12.07 6.58
CA GLY A 9 -6.70 -10.82 6.30
C GLY A 9 -5.58 -10.48 7.27
N ILE A 10 -5.31 -11.30 8.29
CA ILE A 10 -4.14 -11.19 9.15
C ILE A 10 -3.19 -12.32 8.78
N PHE A 11 -2.02 -12.02 8.21
CA PHE A 11 -1.12 -13.02 7.67
C PHE A 11 0.34 -12.58 7.65
N PRO A 12 1.30 -13.51 7.54
CA PRO A 12 1.15 -14.95 7.77
C PRO A 12 1.10 -15.26 9.28
N VAL A 13 0.10 -16.02 9.72
CA VAL A 13 -0.11 -16.36 11.14
C VAL A 13 -0.17 -17.87 11.36
N THR A 14 0.28 -18.31 12.53
CA THR A 14 0.27 -19.73 12.94
C THR A 14 -0.59 -19.97 14.18
N ARG A 15 -1.11 -18.90 14.81
CA ARG A 15 -1.90 -18.96 16.03
C ARG A 15 -3.14 -18.08 15.98
N THR A 16 -4.20 -18.49 16.67
CA THR A 16 -5.37 -17.65 16.97
C THR A 16 -5.05 -16.56 17.99
N GLY A 17 -5.99 -15.64 18.25
CA GLY A 17 -5.83 -14.61 19.28
C GLY A 17 -5.68 -15.17 20.70
N GLU A 18 -6.22 -16.36 20.96
CA GLU A 18 -6.08 -17.10 22.23
C GLU A 18 -4.77 -17.93 22.28
N GLY A 19 -3.93 -17.85 21.25
CA GLY A 19 -2.64 -18.53 21.17
C GLY A 19 -2.69 -20.00 20.72
N ARG A 20 -3.87 -20.50 20.34
CA ARG A 20 -4.03 -21.88 19.83
C ARG A 20 -3.38 -21.99 18.45
N LEU A 21 -2.69 -23.10 18.18
CA LEU A 21 -2.12 -23.36 16.86
C LEU A 21 -3.23 -23.50 15.82
N LEU A 22 -3.01 -22.91 14.65
CA LEU A 22 -3.84 -23.13 13.48
C LEU A 22 -3.49 -24.47 12.84
N GLU A 23 -4.51 -25.18 12.33
CA GLU A 23 -4.31 -26.45 11.64
C GLU A 23 -3.60 -26.28 10.28
N ARG A 24 -3.80 -25.11 9.66
CA ARG A 24 -3.22 -24.72 8.38
C ARG A 24 -1.84 -24.07 8.60
N ILE A 25 -0.87 -24.49 7.80
CA ILE A 25 0.40 -23.79 7.63
C ILE A 25 0.16 -22.53 6.77
N PRO A 26 0.80 -21.38 7.07
CA PRO A 26 0.68 -20.20 6.24
C PRO A 26 1.07 -20.44 4.77
N ASP A 27 0.54 -19.62 3.87
CA ASP A 27 0.74 -19.78 2.42
C ASP A 27 2.20 -19.56 1.99
N THR A 28 3.02 -18.98 2.87
CA THR A 28 4.48 -18.89 2.70
C THR A 28 5.17 -20.25 2.71
N GLY A 29 4.50 -21.31 3.18
CA GLY A 29 5.06 -22.64 3.38
C GLY A 29 5.92 -22.78 4.63
N TYR A 30 6.09 -21.72 5.42
CA TYR A 30 6.90 -21.74 6.64
C TYR A 30 6.06 -22.13 7.87
N ALA A 31 6.62 -22.95 8.75
CA ALA A 31 6.00 -23.31 10.04
C ALA A 31 6.12 -22.20 11.12
N ILE A 32 6.39 -20.96 10.70
CA ILE A 32 6.53 -19.78 11.55
C ILE A 32 5.64 -18.65 11.04
N PRO A 33 5.19 -17.72 11.90
CA PRO A 33 4.47 -16.54 11.44
C PRO A 33 5.42 -15.56 10.73
N GLY A 34 4.83 -14.66 9.93
CA GLY A 34 5.53 -13.58 9.26
C GLY A 34 5.99 -13.89 7.84
N THR A 35 6.23 -12.80 7.11
CA THR A 35 6.88 -12.75 5.80
C THR A 35 7.83 -11.55 5.74
N LEU A 36 8.35 -11.20 4.58
CA LEU A 36 9.16 -10.01 4.35
C LEU A 36 8.33 -8.92 3.66
N GLN A 37 8.53 -7.66 4.04
CA GLN A 37 8.02 -6.54 3.24
C GLN A 37 8.61 -6.65 1.84
N GLY A 38 7.73 -6.74 0.85
CA GLY A 38 8.09 -6.94 -0.54
C GLY A 38 8.49 -5.67 -1.28
N GLU A 39 8.09 -4.50 -0.77
CA GLU A 39 8.06 -3.25 -1.52
C GLU A 39 8.47 -2.01 -0.69
N GLY A 40 8.98 -0.97 -1.36
CA GLY A 40 9.29 0.34 -0.78
C GLY A 40 10.65 0.47 -0.08
N LYS A 41 10.77 1.47 0.79
CA LYS A 41 11.99 1.77 1.58
C LYS A 41 12.38 0.65 2.55
N LEU A 42 11.43 -0.22 2.91
CA LEU A 42 11.56 -1.25 3.94
C LEU A 42 11.61 -2.67 3.36
N VAL A 43 11.92 -2.85 2.07
CA VAL A 43 12.04 -4.17 1.45
C VAL A 43 12.96 -5.09 2.28
N GLY A 44 12.51 -6.32 2.52
CA GLY A 44 13.29 -7.38 3.16
C GLY A 44 13.19 -7.45 4.69
N ILE A 45 12.47 -6.53 5.36
CA ILE A 45 12.27 -6.64 6.81
C ILE A 45 11.15 -7.64 7.15
N PRO A 46 11.22 -8.38 8.28
CA PRO A 46 10.13 -9.25 8.73
C PRO A 46 8.88 -8.46 9.14
N VAL A 47 7.71 -8.90 8.68
CA VAL A 47 6.42 -8.23 8.89
C VAL A 47 5.27 -9.20 9.14
N LEU A 48 4.22 -8.70 9.81
CA LEU A 48 2.86 -9.22 9.70
C LEU A 48 2.02 -8.21 8.90
N PHE A 49 1.09 -8.70 8.09
CA PHE A 49 0.12 -7.90 7.35
C PHE A 49 -1.26 -7.95 8.02
N ILE A 50 -1.95 -6.82 7.96
CA ILE A 50 -3.38 -6.69 8.17
C ILE A 50 -3.96 -6.10 6.88
N ARG A 51 -4.79 -6.87 6.17
CA ARG A 51 -5.34 -6.55 4.85
C ARG A 51 -6.84 -6.27 4.94
N THR A 52 -7.19 -5.00 4.81
CA THR A 52 -8.59 -4.53 4.75
C THR A 52 -9.25 -4.93 3.44
N SER A 53 -10.58 -5.11 3.49
CA SER A 53 -11.40 -5.38 2.31
C SER A 53 -12.09 -4.12 1.80
N GLY A 54 -12.20 -4.01 0.47
CA GLY A 54 -12.89 -2.93 -0.24
C GLY A 54 -11.93 -1.83 -0.67
N CYS A 55 -12.16 -1.22 -1.83
CA CYS A 55 -11.33 -0.13 -2.35
C CYS A 55 -12.20 0.88 -3.08
N ASN A 56 -11.83 2.16 -3.03
CA ASN A 56 -12.49 3.24 -3.79
C ASN A 56 -12.00 3.37 -5.24
N LEU A 57 -11.02 2.57 -5.67
CA LEU A 57 -10.50 2.52 -7.04
C LEU A 57 -10.54 1.08 -7.61
N ARG A 58 -10.54 0.96 -8.94
CA ARG A 58 -10.41 -0.30 -9.69
C ARG A 58 -9.32 -0.16 -10.75
N CYS A 59 -8.08 -0.20 -10.29
CA CYS A 59 -6.90 0.08 -11.11
C CYS A 59 -6.66 -1.07 -12.11
N THR A 60 -6.50 -0.72 -13.39
CA THR A 60 -6.11 -1.65 -14.44
C THR A 60 -5.05 -1.01 -15.34
N TRP A 61 -3.89 -1.62 -15.42
CA TRP A 61 -2.75 -1.12 -16.18
C TRP A 61 -2.69 -1.74 -17.57
N THR A 62 -2.19 -0.98 -18.54
CA THR A 62 -1.66 -1.54 -19.79
C THR A 62 -0.15 -1.45 -19.74
N THR A 63 0.50 -2.61 -19.80
CA THR A 63 1.97 -2.72 -19.90
C THR A 63 2.47 -2.14 -21.23
N SER A 64 3.77 -1.90 -21.35
CA SER A 64 4.40 -1.46 -22.60
C SER A 64 4.21 -2.44 -23.76
N THR A 65 3.94 -3.72 -23.49
CA THR A 65 3.68 -4.75 -24.51
C THR A 65 2.19 -4.85 -24.90
N GLY A 66 1.33 -4.04 -24.30
CA GLY A 66 -0.11 -4.04 -24.56
C GLY A 66 -0.91 -5.03 -23.72
N LYS A 67 -0.27 -5.83 -22.86
CA LYS A 67 -0.96 -6.71 -21.90
C LYS A 67 -1.67 -5.90 -20.82
N VAL A 68 -2.83 -6.38 -20.37
CA VAL A 68 -3.56 -5.79 -19.25
C VAL A 68 -3.13 -6.48 -17.96
N SER A 69 -2.79 -5.68 -16.96
CA SER A 69 -2.56 -6.13 -15.58
C SER A 69 -3.61 -5.47 -14.70
N ILE A 70 -4.32 -6.25 -13.90
CA ILE A 70 -5.16 -5.71 -12.82
C ILE A 70 -4.31 -5.45 -11.57
N CYS A 71 -4.94 -4.91 -10.53
CA CYS A 71 -4.33 -4.82 -9.20
C CYS A 71 -3.93 -6.22 -8.71
N ASP A 72 -2.75 -6.31 -8.12
CA ASP A 72 -2.12 -7.49 -7.50
C ASP A 72 -2.87 -8.02 -6.27
N THR A 73 -3.75 -7.22 -5.66
CA THR A 73 -4.74 -7.71 -4.69
C THR A 73 -6.17 -7.49 -5.17
N PRO A 74 -6.59 -8.16 -6.27
CA PRO A 74 -7.92 -7.97 -6.83
C PRO A 74 -8.99 -8.55 -5.88
N TYR A 75 -8.66 -9.59 -5.12
CA TYR A 75 -9.52 -10.17 -4.08
C TYR A 75 -9.84 -9.20 -2.93
N ALA A 76 -9.01 -8.17 -2.73
CA ALA A 76 -9.25 -7.14 -1.72
C ALA A 76 -10.02 -5.92 -2.29
N SER A 77 -10.15 -5.82 -3.62
CA SER A 77 -10.67 -4.63 -4.31
C SER A 77 -11.72 -4.95 -5.38
N HIS A 78 -11.32 -5.59 -6.47
CA HIS A 78 -12.12 -5.84 -7.66
C HIS A 78 -13.19 -6.91 -7.42
N HIS A 79 -12.84 -7.98 -6.70
CA HIS A 79 -13.70 -9.13 -6.47
C HIS A 79 -13.60 -9.55 -5.00
N PRO A 80 -14.11 -8.76 -4.05
CA PRO A 80 -14.18 -9.20 -2.67
C PRO A 80 -15.11 -10.43 -2.61
N VAL A 81 -14.52 -11.61 -2.43
CA VAL A 81 -15.26 -12.88 -2.42
C VAL A 81 -15.83 -13.12 -1.02
N GLU A 82 -14.94 -13.17 -0.02
CA GLU A 82 -15.26 -13.42 1.38
C GLU A 82 -14.50 -12.42 2.27
N THR A 83 -15.15 -11.99 3.34
CA THR A 83 -14.65 -10.93 4.22
C THR A 83 -14.93 -11.27 5.67
N ASP A 84 -13.92 -11.07 6.51
CA ASP A 84 -14.07 -11.23 7.96
C ASP A 84 -14.40 -9.86 8.57
N ILE A 85 -15.41 -9.81 9.43
CA ILE A 85 -15.70 -8.65 10.28
C ILE A 85 -15.21 -9.03 11.67
N MET A 86 -14.23 -8.29 12.18
CA MET A 86 -13.55 -8.60 13.43
C MET A 86 -13.51 -7.37 14.32
N ASP A 87 -13.61 -7.53 15.64
CA ASP A 87 -13.31 -6.42 16.54
C ASP A 87 -11.82 -6.10 16.48
N THR A 88 -11.46 -4.81 16.52
CA THR A 88 -10.06 -4.36 16.46
C THR A 88 -9.21 -4.94 17.59
N ALA A 89 -9.78 -5.23 18.76
CA ALA A 89 -9.07 -5.91 19.85
C ALA A 89 -8.76 -7.38 19.52
N GLU A 90 -9.65 -8.08 18.81
CA GLU A 90 -9.42 -9.45 18.34
C GLU A 90 -8.29 -9.48 17.30
N VAL A 91 -8.28 -8.52 16.37
CA VAL A 91 -7.17 -8.35 15.41
C VAL A 91 -5.84 -8.18 16.15
N VAL A 92 -5.81 -7.32 17.17
CA VAL A 92 -4.60 -7.06 17.98
C VAL A 92 -4.19 -8.30 18.77
N ALA A 93 -5.14 -9.10 19.26
CA ALA A 93 -4.85 -10.37 19.93
C ALA A 93 -4.17 -11.38 18.99
N VAL A 94 -4.67 -11.51 17.76
CA VAL A 94 -4.03 -12.36 16.74
C VAL A 94 -2.63 -11.87 16.42
N VAL A 95 -2.43 -10.56 16.20
CA VAL A 95 -1.10 -9.99 15.96
C VAL A 95 -0.16 -10.28 17.12
N ARG A 96 -0.59 -10.01 18.36
CA ARG A 96 0.18 -10.29 19.59
C ARG A 96 0.64 -11.74 19.66
N ALA A 97 -0.24 -12.69 19.38
CA ALA A 97 0.06 -14.13 19.44
C ALA A 97 1.09 -14.58 18.38
N ASN A 98 1.32 -13.78 17.33
CA ASN A 98 2.15 -14.14 16.19
C ASN A 98 3.39 -13.25 15.99
N LEU A 99 3.60 -12.22 16.81
CA LEU A 99 4.72 -11.30 16.63
C LEU A 99 6.08 -11.98 16.76
N GLY A 100 6.32 -12.75 17.83
CA GLY A 100 7.65 -13.31 18.10
C GLY A 100 8.75 -12.24 18.02
N GLN A 101 9.67 -12.37 17.05
CA GLN A 101 10.75 -11.40 16.80
C GLN A 101 10.39 -10.29 15.80
N ILE A 102 9.23 -10.38 15.14
CA ILE A 102 8.72 -9.36 14.22
C ILE A 102 8.45 -8.08 14.99
N ARG A 103 8.81 -6.94 14.40
CA ARG A 103 8.62 -5.60 14.98
C ARG A 103 7.80 -4.68 14.09
N HIS A 104 7.44 -5.13 12.90
CA HIS A 104 6.74 -4.33 11.90
C HIS A 104 5.39 -4.96 11.55
N VAL A 105 4.36 -4.13 11.52
CA VAL A 105 3.02 -4.49 11.06
C VAL A 105 2.66 -3.57 9.91
N ILE A 106 2.24 -4.15 8.79
CA ILE A 106 1.76 -3.42 7.63
C ILE A 106 0.24 -3.47 7.61
N ILE A 107 -0.39 -2.30 7.69
CA ILE A 107 -1.82 -2.16 7.41
C ILE A 107 -1.97 -1.74 5.96
N SER A 108 -2.68 -2.56 5.18
CA SER A 108 -2.85 -2.38 3.72
C SER A 108 -4.20 -2.98 3.31
N GLY A 109 -4.46 -3.14 2.02
CA GLY A 109 -5.56 -3.95 1.49
C GLY A 109 -6.18 -3.36 0.24
N GLY A 110 -7.42 -3.72 -0.06
CA GLY A 110 -8.24 -2.70 -0.68
C GLY A 110 -8.23 -1.49 0.28
N GLU A 111 -8.12 -0.28 -0.26
CA GLU A 111 -7.83 0.97 0.46
C GLU A 111 -8.23 1.04 1.96
N PRO A 112 -7.29 0.95 2.92
CA PRO A 112 -7.60 0.98 4.35
C PRO A 112 -8.37 2.23 4.80
N THR A 113 -8.08 3.38 4.21
CA THR A 113 -8.63 4.67 4.67
C THR A 113 -10.13 4.84 4.40
N ILE A 114 -10.78 3.91 3.69
CA ILE A 114 -12.25 3.88 3.57
C ILE A 114 -12.95 3.38 4.84
N GLN A 115 -12.20 2.87 5.83
CA GLN A 115 -12.71 2.41 7.13
C GLN A 115 -12.14 3.27 8.28
N PRO A 116 -12.43 4.58 8.34
CA PRO A 116 -11.63 5.53 9.11
C PRO A 116 -11.66 5.28 10.62
N GLN A 117 -12.83 5.12 11.25
CA GLN A 117 -12.89 4.97 12.71
C GLN A 117 -12.27 3.64 13.20
N PRO A 118 -12.60 2.46 12.63
CA PRO A 118 -11.96 1.21 13.03
C PRO A 118 -10.45 1.19 12.75
N LEU A 119 -10.00 1.81 11.65
CA LEU A 119 -8.57 1.90 11.33
C LEU A 119 -7.79 2.73 12.37
N VAL A 120 -8.35 3.85 12.83
CA VAL A 120 -7.73 4.69 13.86
C VAL A 120 -7.63 3.95 15.19
N GLU A 121 -8.69 3.26 15.60
CA GLU A 121 -8.70 2.45 16.82
C GLU A 121 -7.67 1.31 16.74
N LEU A 122 -7.66 0.56 15.64
CA LEU A 122 -6.70 -0.52 15.40
C LEU A 122 -5.25 -0.03 15.47
N ALA A 123 -4.91 1.05 14.76
CA ALA A 123 -3.57 1.62 14.79
C ALA A 123 -3.20 2.09 16.21
N GLY A 124 -4.16 2.63 16.95
CA GLY A 124 -4.02 3.00 18.35
C GLY A 124 -3.68 1.82 19.25
N HIS A 125 -4.43 0.72 19.17
CA HIS A 125 -4.17 -0.52 19.93
C HIS A 125 -2.80 -1.12 19.58
N LEU A 126 -2.49 -1.28 18.29
CA LEU A 126 -1.19 -1.81 17.84
C LEU A 126 -0.02 -0.99 18.39
N LYS A 127 -0.12 0.35 18.33
CA LYS A 127 0.94 1.24 18.83
C LYS A 127 1.05 1.20 20.35
N LYS A 128 -0.06 1.32 21.07
CA LYS A 128 -0.07 1.45 22.55
C LYS A 128 0.21 0.13 23.26
N GLU A 129 -0.30 -0.98 22.74
CA GLU A 129 -0.23 -2.28 23.41
C GLU A 129 0.97 -3.12 22.98
N LEU A 130 1.39 -3.01 21.71
CA LEU A 130 2.45 -3.86 21.15
C LEU A 130 3.73 -3.08 20.81
N ASN A 131 3.66 -1.75 20.74
CA ASN A 131 4.77 -0.85 20.39
C ASN A 131 5.53 -1.29 19.11
N VAL A 132 4.78 -1.73 18.10
CA VAL A 132 5.33 -2.11 16.79
C VAL A 132 5.51 -0.88 15.90
N HIS A 133 6.39 -0.98 14.91
CA HIS A 133 6.41 -0.06 13.78
C HIS A 133 5.22 -0.36 12.86
N ILE A 134 4.45 0.66 12.50
CA ILE A 134 3.27 0.55 11.66
C ILE A 134 3.54 1.26 10.34
N THR A 135 3.46 0.50 9.24
CA THR A 135 3.42 1.05 7.89
C THR A 135 1.96 1.04 7.41
N LEU A 136 1.44 2.19 6.99
CA LEU A 136 0.15 2.28 6.30
C LEU A 136 0.39 2.35 4.79
N GLU A 137 -0.15 1.38 4.05
CA GLU A 137 -0.20 1.45 2.60
C GLU A 137 -1.56 1.97 2.13
N THR A 138 -1.54 3.02 1.32
CA THR A 138 -2.75 3.70 0.84
C THR A 138 -2.54 4.25 -0.57
N ASN A 139 -3.62 4.36 -1.35
CA ASN A 139 -3.64 5.06 -2.62
C ASN A 139 -3.58 6.59 -2.49
N GLY A 140 -3.70 7.13 -1.27
CA GLY A 140 -3.54 8.55 -0.98
C GLY A 140 -4.74 9.42 -1.35
N VAL A 141 -5.90 8.84 -1.66
CA VAL A 141 -7.13 9.59 -2.01
C VAL A 141 -7.79 10.21 -0.77
N LEU A 142 -7.67 9.57 0.40
CA LEU A 142 -8.24 10.04 1.66
C LEU A 142 -7.12 10.26 2.69
N PHE A 143 -7.32 11.25 3.58
CA PHE A 143 -6.41 11.55 4.69
C PHE A 143 -7.19 11.58 6.00
N ILE A 144 -6.70 10.84 6.99
CA ILE A 144 -7.28 10.75 8.33
C ILE A 144 -6.25 11.31 9.33
N PRO A 145 -6.44 12.55 9.83
CA PRO A 145 -5.46 13.22 10.69
C PRO A 145 -5.06 12.39 11.93
N GLU A 146 -5.98 11.64 12.53
CA GLU A 146 -5.77 10.88 13.74
C GLU A 146 -4.71 9.78 13.57
N LEU A 147 -4.61 9.20 12.37
CA LEU A 147 -3.61 8.18 12.04
C LEU A 147 -2.17 8.70 12.15
N THR A 148 -1.97 10.00 11.96
CA THR A 148 -0.66 10.63 12.10
C THR A 148 -0.09 10.47 13.50
N THR A 149 -0.89 10.17 14.51
CA THR A 149 -0.40 9.86 15.86
C THR A 149 0.33 8.51 15.88
N TYR A 150 -0.18 7.52 15.16
CA TYR A 150 0.19 6.11 15.35
C TYR A 150 1.05 5.52 14.22
N ILE A 151 0.94 6.04 13.00
CA ILE A 151 1.69 5.52 11.85
C ILE A 151 3.12 6.07 11.83
N ASP A 152 4.10 5.19 11.63
CA ASP A 152 5.52 5.55 11.52
C ASP A 152 5.94 5.74 10.06
N LEU A 153 5.41 4.94 9.13
CA LEU A 153 5.66 5.08 7.70
C LEU A 153 4.36 5.14 6.90
N PHE A 154 4.16 6.24 6.16
CA PHE A 154 3.11 6.34 5.15
C PHE A 154 3.65 5.90 3.78
N SER A 155 3.24 4.71 3.33
CA SER A 155 3.51 4.20 1.99
C SER A 155 2.39 4.65 1.04
N LEU A 156 2.55 5.84 0.47
CA LEU A 156 1.56 6.45 -0.41
C LEU A 156 1.79 5.96 -1.83
N SER A 157 0.78 5.38 -2.46
CA SER A 157 0.86 4.94 -3.85
C SER A 157 -0.19 5.64 -4.71
N PRO A 158 0.07 6.89 -5.14
CA PRO A 158 -0.81 7.57 -6.08
C PRO A 158 -0.92 6.79 -7.38
N LYS A 159 -2.10 6.82 -8.01
CA LYS A 159 -2.39 6.02 -9.20
C LYS A 159 -2.30 6.89 -10.45
N LEU A 160 -1.48 6.46 -11.40
CA LEU A 160 -1.19 7.16 -12.65
C LEU A 160 -2.25 6.86 -13.71
N LYS A 161 -2.29 7.65 -14.79
CA LYS A 161 -3.21 7.50 -15.91
C LYS A 161 -3.13 6.12 -16.57
N SER A 162 -1.94 5.51 -16.59
CA SER A 162 -1.75 4.16 -17.12
C SER A 162 -2.63 3.12 -16.43
N SER A 163 -3.04 3.37 -15.17
CA SER A 163 -3.93 2.53 -14.38
C SER A 163 -5.42 2.79 -14.56
N ASP A 164 -5.83 3.79 -15.36
CA ASP A 164 -7.24 4.11 -15.58
C ASP A 164 -7.98 2.92 -16.22
N PRO A 165 -9.02 2.36 -15.58
CA PRO A 165 -9.88 1.39 -16.24
C PRO A 165 -10.65 2.04 -17.40
N ASP A 166 -10.82 1.27 -18.47
CA ASP A 166 -11.52 1.73 -19.66
C ASP A 166 -12.26 0.56 -20.36
N ALA A 167 -13.13 0.92 -21.30
CA ALA A 167 -13.96 -0.05 -22.02
C ALA A 167 -13.14 -1.02 -22.90
N LYS A 168 -11.92 -0.65 -23.32
CA LYS A 168 -11.03 -1.52 -24.12
C LYS A 168 -10.37 -2.56 -23.23
N LYS A 169 -9.83 -2.15 -22.07
CA LYS A 169 -9.26 -3.04 -21.05
C LYS A 169 -10.28 -4.02 -20.53
N ASN A 170 -11.50 -3.56 -20.24
CA ASN A 170 -12.59 -4.41 -19.75
C ASN A 170 -12.94 -5.60 -20.65
N ARG A 171 -12.73 -5.50 -21.98
CA ARG A 171 -12.97 -6.62 -22.91
C ARG A 171 -11.96 -7.76 -22.76
N LEU A 172 -10.86 -7.51 -22.04
CA LEU A 172 -9.75 -8.44 -21.83
C LEU A 172 -9.73 -8.99 -20.39
N LEU A 173 -10.71 -8.63 -19.56
CA LEU A 173 -10.81 -9.06 -18.17
C LEU A 173 -11.88 -10.13 -18.03
N ASP A 174 -11.57 -11.18 -17.26
CA ASP A 174 -12.56 -12.19 -16.86
C ASP A 174 -13.71 -11.55 -16.06
N HIS A 175 -13.38 -10.52 -15.29
CA HIS A 175 -14.32 -9.74 -14.51
C HIS A 175 -14.17 -8.24 -14.83
N PRO A 176 -15.06 -7.69 -15.67
CA PRO A 176 -15.01 -6.28 -16.08
C PRO A 176 -15.19 -5.31 -14.90
N VAL A 177 -14.51 -4.17 -14.97
CA VAL A 177 -14.70 -3.06 -14.01
C VAL A 177 -16.03 -2.37 -14.25
N GLU A 178 -16.79 -2.11 -13.18
CA GLU A 178 -18.09 -1.43 -13.26
C GLU A 178 -17.95 0.02 -13.76
N GLN A 179 -18.99 0.53 -14.42
CA GLN A 179 -18.96 1.83 -15.11
C GLN A 179 -18.74 3.03 -14.19
N ASN A 180 -19.23 2.98 -12.96
CA ASN A 180 -18.97 4.00 -11.94
C ASN A 180 -17.46 4.13 -11.66
N TYR A 181 -16.75 3.01 -11.46
CA TYR A 181 -15.32 3.04 -11.24
C TYR A 181 -14.55 3.51 -12.47
N ILE A 182 -14.97 3.15 -13.70
CA ILE A 182 -14.39 3.71 -14.93
C ILE A 182 -14.51 5.23 -14.96
N ARG A 183 -15.72 5.74 -14.71
CA ARG A 183 -16.01 7.18 -14.75
C ARG A 183 -15.25 7.95 -13.68
N ASP A 184 -15.11 7.39 -12.48
CA ASP A 184 -14.66 8.11 -11.30
C ASP A 184 -13.16 7.94 -11.01
N HIS A 185 -12.53 6.88 -11.52
CA HIS A 185 -11.10 6.63 -11.32
C HIS A 185 -10.20 7.80 -11.75
N PRO A 186 -10.34 8.39 -12.96
CA PRO A 186 -9.51 9.53 -13.36
C PRO A 186 -9.74 10.79 -12.50
N LYS A 187 -10.90 10.92 -11.86
CA LYS A 187 -11.25 12.08 -11.02
C LYS A 187 -10.58 12.02 -9.66
N PHE A 188 -10.50 10.83 -9.08
CA PHE A 188 -10.07 10.66 -7.69
C PHE A 188 -8.60 10.25 -7.55
N ARG A 189 -8.02 9.56 -8.54
CA ARG A 189 -6.65 9.03 -8.45
C ARG A 189 -5.56 10.10 -8.28
N ARG A 190 -5.81 11.31 -8.78
CA ARG A 190 -4.90 12.47 -8.70
C ARG A 190 -5.38 13.37 -7.58
N ASN A 191 -4.65 13.39 -6.46
CA ASN A 191 -5.03 14.16 -5.28
C ASN A 191 -3.82 14.74 -4.54
N PRO A 192 -3.04 15.66 -5.18
CA PRO A 192 -1.82 16.21 -4.59
C PRO A 192 -2.05 16.89 -3.24
N ASP A 193 -3.19 17.57 -3.05
CA ASP A 193 -3.54 18.21 -1.78
C ASP A 193 -3.62 17.20 -0.62
N THR A 194 -4.13 16.00 -0.88
CA THR A 194 -4.21 14.94 0.13
C THR A 194 -2.85 14.33 0.40
N LEU A 195 -2.02 14.14 -0.64
CA LEU A 195 -0.63 13.71 -0.48
C LEU A 195 0.20 14.71 0.33
N GLN A 196 0.01 16.01 0.09
CA GLN A 196 0.70 17.06 0.84
C GLN A 196 0.37 17.01 2.35
N LYS A 197 -0.87 16.66 2.72
CA LYS A 197 -1.23 16.50 4.14
C LYS A 197 -0.46 15.36 4.81
N TYR A 198 -0.25 14.23 4.12
CA TYR A 198 0.60 13.15 4.62
C TYR A 198 2.07 13.56 4.74
N ILE A 199 2.59 14.29 3.75
CA ILE A 199 3.97 14.80 3.78
C ILE A 199 4.14 15.74 4.97
N ASN A 200 3.26 16.74 5.11
CA ASN A 200 3.26 17.67 6.25
C ASN A 200 3.19 16.93 7.59
N ALA A 201 2.49 15.80 7.66
CA ALA A 201 2.44 15.00 8.88
C ALA A 201 3.80 14.43 9.32
N CYS A 202 4.76 14.33 8.40
CA CYS A 202 6.10 13.82 8.63
C CYS A 202 7.14 14.93 8.84
N ILE A 203 6.78 16.22 8.72
CA ILE A 203 7.71 17.36 8.81
C ILE A 203 7.48 18.14 10.12
N HIS A 204 8.55 18.68 10.72
CA HIS A 204 8.49 19.43 11.99
C HIS A 204 7.85 20.83 11.89
N THR A 205 7.48 21.31 10.70
CA THR A 205 6.97 22.67 10.47
C THR A 205 5.46 22.64 10.16
N GLY A 206 4.75 23.69 10.60
CA GLY A 206 3.37 23.97 10.18
C GLY A 206 2.27 23.09 10.79
N SER A 207 1.02 23.55 10.64
CA SER A 207 -0.14 22.68 10.81
C SER A 207 -0.27 21.78 9.58
N TYR A 208 -0.98 20.65 9.65
CA TYR A 208 -1.22 19.79 8.48
C TYR A 208 -1.80 20.55 7.26
N TYR A 209 -2.47 21.69 7.48
CA TYR A 209 -3.13 22.53 6.47
C TYR A 209 -2.28 23.69 5.92
N GLY A 210 -1.00 23.80 6.27
CA GLY A 210 -0.10 24.80 5.68
C GLY A 210 0.98 25.31 6.63
N ASP A 211 2.08 25.76 6.02
CA ASP A 211 3.25 26.31 6.69
C ASP A 211 3.14 27.82 6.96
N LYS A 212 3.94 28.27 7.93
CA LYS A 212 4.42 29.66 7.98
C LYS A 212 5.66 29.79 7.06
N PRO A 213 5.76 30.80 6.19
CA PRO A 213 6.94 30.99 5.34
C PRO A 213 8.24 31.11 6.15
N GLY A 214 9.30 30.39 5.75
CA GLY A 214 10.68 30.64 6.20
C GLY A 214 11.27 29.70 7.26
N SER A 215 10.56 28.68 7.74
CA SER A 215 11.17 27.66 8.62
C SER A 215 11.91 26.59 7.80
N ALA A 216 13.16 26.29 8.16
CA ALA A 216 13.84 25.10 7.65
C ALA A 216 13.05 23.85 8.01
N SER A 217 12.51 23.15 7.00
CA SER A 217 11.77 21.92 7.20
C SER A 217 12.73 20.79 7.54
N ARG A 218 12.45 20.07 8.62
CA ARG A 218 13.18 18.86 9.00
C ARG A 218 12.19 17.72 9.17
N ARG A 219 12.47 16.57 8.56
CA ARG A 219 11.71 15.34 8.77
C ARG A 219 11.72 14.96 10.26
N LYS A 220 10.56 14.55 10.78
CA LYS A 220 10.43 14.02 12.13
C LYS A 220 11.26 12.74 12.24
N THR A 221 11.96 12.56 13.35
CA THR A 221 12.86 11.40 13.53
C THR A 221 12.11 10.07 13.62
N ASN A 222 10.83 10.09 13.97
CA ASN A 222 9.99 8.92 14.17
C ASN A 222 8.87 8.77 13.12
N LYS A 223 8.89 9.57 12.05
CA LYS A 223 7.90 9.49 10.97
C LYS A 223 8.55 9.66 9.61
N ASP A 224 8.12 8.83 8.68
CA ASP A 224 8.57 8.87 7.30
C ASP A 224 7.39 8.66 6.34
N PHE A 225 7.62 8.99 5.07
CA PHE A 225 6.70 8.70 3.98
C PHE A 225 7.47 8.25 2.74
N GLN A 226 6.77 7.63 1.80
CA GLN A 226 7.27 7.41 0.44
C GLN A 226 6.15 7.63 -0.57
N LEU A 227 6.50 8.08 -1.77
CA LEU A 227 5.63 8.15 -2.93
C LEU A 227 5.99 6.98 -3.87
N LYS A 228 5.25 5.87 -3.74
CA LYS A 228 5.45 4.62 -4.47
C LYS A 228 4.57 4.56 -5.73
N PHE A 229 5.14 4.90 -6.88
CA PHE A 229 4.46 4.90 -8.17
C PHE A 229 4.63 3.57 -8.90
N VAL A 230 3.52 3.00 -9.39
CA VAL A 230 3.54 1.79 -10.24
C VAL A 230 3.77 2.22 -11.69
N ILE A 231 4.85 1.76 -12.29
CA ILE A 231 5.30 2.13 -13.64
C ILE A 231 4.89 1.06 -14.63
N ALA A 232 4.07 1.45 -15.62
CA ALA A 232 3.63 0.56 -16.69
C ALA A 232 4.22 0.92 -18.06
N ARG A 233 4.67 2.16 -18.24
CA ARG A 233 5.27 2.68 -19.47
C ARG A 233 6.17 3.88 -19.18
N GLU A 234 7.03 4.25 -20.14
CA GLU A 234 8.00 5.33 -19.96
C GLU A 234 7.35 6.70 -19.71
N SER A 235 6.25 7.02 -20.40
CA SER A 235 5.55 8.30 -20.25
C SER A 235 4.86 8.49 -18.90
N ASP A 236 4.83 7.47 -18.05
CA ASP A 236 4.35 7.61 -16.67
C ASP A 236 5.25 8.55 -15.86
N ILE A 237 6.53 8.72 -16.25
CA ILE A 237 7.45 9.62 -15.56
C ILE A 237 7.09 11.11 -15.75
N ASP A 238 6.52 11.46 -16.90
CA ASP A 238 6.08 12.82 -17.19
C ASP A 238 4.92 13.19 -16.26
N GLU A 239 3.97 12.28 -16.07
CA GLU A 239 2.85 12.47 -15.15
C GLU A 239 3.33 12.55 -13.69
N ILE A 240 4.26 11.70 -13.26
CA ILE A 240 4.83 11.79 -11.90
C ILE A 240 5.39 13.19 -11.64
N ARG A 241 6.14 13.76 -12.60
CA ARG A 241 6.74 15.08 -12.44
C ARG A 241 5.69 16.19 -12.47
N GLN A 242 4.96 16.27 -13.59
CA GLN A 242 4.08 17.40 -13.90
C GLN A 242 2.81 17.41 -13.04
N ASP A 243 2.24 16.24 -12.74
CA ASP A 243 0.94 16.15 -12.08
C ASP A 243 1.03 15.87 -10.57
N PHE A 244 2.21 15.49 -10.07
CA PHE A 244 2.46 15.24 -8.65
C PHE A 244 3.63 16.06 -8.10
N LEU A 245 4.88 15.79 -8.50
CA LEU A 245 6.06 16.36 -7.83
C LEU A 245 6.12 17.90 -7.92
N ASP A 246 5.74 18.49 -9.05
CA ASP A 246 5.69 19.95 -9.23
C ASP A 246 4.65 20.65 -8.33
N HIS A 247 3.75 19.87 -7.69
CA HIS A 247 2.70 20.34 -6.79
C HIS A 247 2.94 19.95 -5.32
N LEU A 248 4.03 19.24 -5.01
CA LEU A 248 4.34 18.77 -3.66
C LEU A 248 5.58 19.48 -3.13
N SER A 249 5.54 19.85 -1.85
CA SER A 249 6.66 20.43 -1.11
C SER A 249 7.28 19.38 -0.19
N PHE A 250 8.58 19.51 0.08
CA PHE A 250 9.36 18.66 0.99
C PHE A 250 9.54 17.20 0.54
N VAL A 251 9.38 16.94 -0.76
CA VAL A 251 9.66 15.64 -1.36
C VAL A 251 11.09 15.67 -1.89
N GLU A 252 11.93 14.78 -1.38
CA GLU A 252 13.27 14.56 -1.92
C GLU A 252 13.26 13.41 -2.93
N PRO A 253 14.24 13.32 -3.86
CA PRO A 253 14.31 12.21 -4.82
C PRO A 253 14.29 10.82 -4.15
N GLU A 254 14.83 10.72 -2.93
CA GLU A 254 14.82 9.48 -2.16
C GLU A 254 13.46 9.08 -1.56
N ASP A 255 12.48 9.98 -1.55
CA ASP A 255 11.09 9.66 -1.18
C ASP A 255 10.29 9.09 -2.36
N VAL A 256 10.77 9.30 -3.59
CA VAL A 256 10.12 8.82 -4.81
C VAL A 256 10.61 7.40 -5.10
N VAL A 257 9.66 6.46 -5.12
CA VAL A 257 9.92 5.04 -5.32
C VAL A 257 9.18 4.58 -6.58
N LEU A 258 9.91 4.08 -7.57
CA LEU A 258 9.36 3.50 -8.78
C LEU A 258 9.26 1.98 -8.63
N MET A 259 8.05 1.47 -8.81
CA MET A 259 7.73 0.05 -8.71
C MET A 259 7.26 -0.49 -10.06
N PRO A 260 7.81 -1.60 -10.56
CA PRO A 260 7.36 -2.18 -11.82
C PRO A 260 5.93 -2.72 -11.72
N VAL A 261 5.14 -2.53 -12.78
CA VAL A 261 3.81 -3.14 -12.92
C VAL A 261 3.91 -4.65 -13.11
N GLY A 262 3.05 -5.40 -12.44
CA GLY A 262 2.93 -6.84 -12.62
C GLY A 262 2.42 -7.53 -11.36
N GLY A 263 1.35 -8.30 -11.51
CA GLY A 263 0.85 -9.20 -10.46
C GLY A 263 1.41 -10.62 -10.56
N THR A 264 2.08 -10.96 -11.67
CA THR A 264 2.69 -12.29 -11.92
C THR A 264 4.17 -12.14 -12.22
N PRO A 265 4.98 -13.20 -12.02
CA PRO A 265 6.41 -13.19 -12.35
C PRO A 265 6.71 -12.81 -13.81
N GLU A 266 5.84 -13.19 -14.76
CA GLU A 266 6.00 -12.89 -16.19
C GLU A 266 5.79 -11.41 -16.48
N LEU A 267 4.69 -10.83 -15.98
CA LEU A 267 4.39 -9.40 -16.17
C LEU A 267 5.43 -8.51 -15.48
N LEU A 268 5.89 -8.93 -14.30
CA LEU A 268 6.93 -8.23 -13.56
C LEU A 268 8.23 -8.17 -14.36
N ARG A 269 8.68 -9.31 -14.91
CA ARG A 269 9.89 -9.40 -15.75
C ARG A 269 9.88 -8.46 -16.95
N GLU A 270 8.72 -8.17 -17.53
CA GLU A 270 8.60 -7.24 -18.68
C GLU A 270 8.87 -5.78 -18.31
N SER A 271 8.50 -5.35 -17.11
CA SER A 271 8.52 -3.93 -16.72
C SER A 271 9.71 -3.54 -15.83
N MET A 272 10.38 -4.53 -15.20
CA MET A 272 11.53 -4.29 -14.29
C MET A 272 12.65 -3.48 -14.93
N GLY A 273 13.13 -3.88 -16.11
CA GLY A 273 14.29 -3.23 -16.75
C GLY A 273 14.03 -1.77 -17.13
N MET A 274 12.82 -1.47 -17.62
CA MET A 274 12.38 -0.10 -17.93
C MET A 274 12.24 0.73 -16.64
N THR A 275 11.62 0.18 -15.60
CA THR A 275 11.43 0.86 -14.32
C THR A 275 12.78 1.19 -13.66
N ALA A 276 13.72 0.25 -13.65
CA ALA A 276 15.06 0.45 -13.10
C ALA A 276 15.83 1.54 -13.87
N ARG A 277 15.76 1.53 -15.20
CA ARG A 277 16.36 2.58 -16.04
C ARG A 277 15.81 3.97 -15.70
N LEU A 278 14.49 4.11 -15.57
CA LEU A 278 13.85 5.37 -15.19
C LEU A 278 14.28 5.82 -13.79
N ALA A 279 14.37 4.91 -12.83
CA ALA A 279 14.83 5.23 -11.49
C ALA A 279 16.25 5.83 -11.50
N ILE A 280 17.18 5.21 -12.26
CA ILE A 280 18.55 5.70 -12.45
C ILE A 280 18.55 7.07 -13.13
N GLN A 281 17.81 7.24 -14.23
CA GLN A 281 17.79 8.48 -15.02
C GLN A 281 17.28 9.69 -14.22
N HIS A 282 16.37 9.45 -13.26
CA HIS A 282 15.72 10.51 -12.51
C HIS A 282 16.20 10.63 -11.06
N GLY A 283 17.15 9.79 -10.63
CA GLY A 283 17.66 9.79 -9.25
C GLY A 283 16.64 9.32 -8.22
N PHE A 284 15.64 8.54 -8.64
CA PHE A 284 14.60 7.97 -7.78
C PHE A 284 14.99 6.58 -7.27
N ARG A 285 14.30 6.09 -6.24
CA ARG A 285 14.49 4.72 -5.76
C ARG A 285 13.76 3.72 -6.65
N TYR A 286 14.38 2.58 -6.90
CA TYR A 286 13.71 1.40 -7.44
C TYR A 286 13.25 0.51 -6.28
N THR A 287 12.06 -0.08 -6.38
CA THR A 287 11.65 -1.19 -5.52
C THR A 287 11.27 -2.41 -6.35
N PRO A 288 11.68 -3.62 -5.94
CA PRO A 288 11.13 -4.85 -6.49
C PRO A 288 9.74 -5.12 -5.90
N ARG A 289 9.20 -6.30 -6.23
CA ARG A 289 8.10 -6.99 -5.55
C ARG A 289 8.63 -8.32 -5.03
N LEU A 290 9.43 -8.28 -3.97
CA LEU A 290 10.18 -9.44 -3.47
C LEU A 290 9.29 -10.63 -3.12
N GLN A 291 8.04 -10.39 -2.70
CA GLN A 291 7.06 -11.45 -2.45
C GLN A 291 6.76 -12.29 -3.70
N ILE A 292 6.74 -11.67 -4.90
CA ILE A 292 6.52 -12.40 -6.16
C ILE A 292 7.73 -13.27 -6.51
N ASP A 293 8.94 -12.77 -6.23
CA ASP A 293 10.17 -13.53 -6.46
C ASP A 293 10.28 -14.75 -5.54
N LEU A 294 9.80 -14.63 -4.29
CA LEU A 294 9.88 -15.70 -3.28
C LEU A 294 8.72 -16.71 -3.37
N PHE A 295 7.51 -16.26 -3.65
CA PHE A 295 6.27 -17.05 -3.49
C PHE A 295 5.34 -17.05 -4.70
N GLY A 296 5.74 -16.40 -5.81
CA GLY A 296 4.86 -16.21 -6.97
C GLY A 296 3.71 -15.24 -6.68
N ASP A 297 2.57 -15.41 -7.35
CA ASP A 297 1.37 -14.59 -7.17
C ASP A 297 0.45 -15.07 -6.04
N THR A 298 0.99 -15.89 -5.12
CA THR A 298 0.25 -16.49 -4.01
C THR A 298 -0.18 -15.42 -2.99
N ALA A 299 -1.49 -15.25 -2.81
CA ALA A 299 -2.03 -14.38 -1.77
C ALA A 299 -1.66 -14.89 -0.36
N GLY A 300 -1.57 -13.98 0.62
CA GLY A 300 -1.27 -14.35 2.01
C GLY A 300 0.21 -14.63 2.29
N THR A 301 1.10 -14.32 1.35
CA THR A 301 2.56 -14.50 1.45
C THR A 301 3.33 -13.20 1.60
#